data_AF-A0A7W9YAQ7-F1
#
_entry.id   AF-A0A7W9YAQ7-F1
#
_cell.length_a   1.000
_cell.length_b   1.000
_cell.length_c   1.000
_cell.angle_alpha   90.00
_cell.angle_beta   90.00
_cell.angle_gamma   90.00
#
_symmetry.space_group_name_H-M   'P 1'
#
loop_
_entity.id
_entity.type
_entity.pdbx_description
1 polymer ?
#
loop_
_entity_poly.entity_id
_entity_poly.type
_entity_poly.pdbx_seq_one_letter_code
_entity_poly.pdbx_strand_id
1 'polypeptide(L)'
;MPFDPSSPAVLGQALSRRSLLRGTAALGGLALAASFAGPVSAFAADDSVASFTQLSEFLTGYTLDPVLGARFLAALKKRDADLDASLAALSGLIKQSGVPNMDGFLALTGTDPALMKTATKVVSAWYLGVVGEPEDAELITYADSLMYRPTKGLLTVPSYGPGPNAWGPKPGSKI
;
A
#
# COMPACT_ATOMS: atom_id res chain seq x y z
N MET A 1 -65.29 48.88 9.72
CA MET A 1 -63.91 49.34 10.00
C MET A 1 -63.65 49.12 11.48
N PRO A 2 -62.45 48.78 11.96
CA PRO A 2 -61.25 48.31 11.26
C PRO A 2 -60.57 47.10 11.96
N PHE A 3 -59.57 46.51 11.30
CA PHE A 3 -58.50 45.73 11.94
C PHE A 3 -57.27 46.63 12.12
N ASP A 4 -56.50 46.39 13.19
CA ASP A 4 -55.09 46.82 13.35
C ASP A 4 -54.47 46.00 14.53
N PRO A 5 -53.15 45.97 14.78
CA PRO A 5 -52.03 45.50 13.94
C PRO A 5 -51.00 44.63 14.71
N SER A 6 -49.91 44.24 14.02
CA SER A 6 -48.52 44.09 14.53
C SER A 6 -48.04 42.72 15.07
N SER A 7 -47.05 42.10 14.41
CA SER A 7 -45.64 42.10 14.86
C SER A 7 -44.71 41.14 14.09
N PRO A 8 -43.36 41.33 14.15
CA PRO A 8 -42.47 41.17 13.00
C PRO A 8 -41.31 40.14 13.13
N ALA A 9 -40.66 39.92 11.98
CA ALA A 9 -39.22 39.72 11.70
C ALA A 9 -38.36 38.72 12.49
N VAL A 10 -37.65 37.83 11.76
CA VAL A 10 -36.27 37.44 12.08
C VAL A 10 -35.43 37.18 10.80
N LEU A 11 -34.43 38.06 10.61
CA LEU A 11 -33.10 37.87 9.99
C LEU A 11 -32.96 37.36 8.55
N GLY A 12 -33.08 38.28 7.59
CA GLY A 12 -32.28 38.24 6.37
C GLY A 12 -30.96 38.98 6.59
N GLN A 13 -29.90 38.29 7.00
CA GLN A 13 -28.56 38.90 6.99
C GLN A 13 -28.19 39.20 5.53
N ALA A 14 -28.19 40.48 5.16
CA ALA A 14 -27.77 40.92 3.84
C ALA A 14 -26.27 40.65 3.66
N LEU A 15 -25.94 39.60 2.92
CA LEU A 15 -24.58 39.31 2.48
C LEU A 15 -24.06 40.52 1.69
N SER A 16 -23.12 41.26 2.28
CA SER A 16 -22.49 42.39 1.60
C SER A 16 -21.71 41.90 0.38
N ARG A 17 -21.87 42.58 -0.76
CA ARG A 17 -21.13 42.31 -2.01
C ARG A 17 -19.61 42.20 -1.78
N ARG A 18 -19.08 42.93 -0.79
CA ARG A 18 -17.67 42.91 -0.40
C ARG A 18 -17.25 41.62 0.31
N SER A 19 -18.16 40.96 1.04
CA SER A 19 -17.93 39.64 1.64
C SER A 19 -17.91 38.55 0.56
N LEU A 20 -18.80 38.67 -0.43
CA LEU A 20 -18.87 37.75 -1.57
C LEU A 20 -17.58 37.82 -2.42
N LEU A 21 -17.09 39.03 -2.72
CA LEU A 21 -15.84 39.24 -3.46
C LEU A 21 -14.59 38.75 -2.72
N ARG A 22 -14.58 38.78 -1.39
CA ARG A 22 -13.48 38.23 -0.58
C ARG A 22 -13.52 36.70 -0.56
N GLY A 23 -14.71 36.11 -0.50
CA GLY A 23 -14.89 34.66 -0.59
C GLY A 23 -14.46 34.08 -1.94
N THR A 24 -14.79 34.76 -3.05
CA THR A 24 -14.37 34.30 -4.39
C THR A 24 -12.86 34.42 -4.60
N ALA A 25 -12.21 35.47 -4.06
CA ALA A 25 -10.76 35.60 -4.11
C ALA A 25 -10.03 34.51 -3.29
N ALA A 26 -10.57 34.16 -2.12
CA ALA A 26 -10.00 33.09 -1.28
C ALA A 26 -10.13 31.70 -1.93
N LEU A 27 -11.27 31.41 -2.58
CA LEU A 27 -11.48 30.16 -3.32
C LEU A 27 -10.61 30.08 -4.58
N GLY A 28 -10.42 31.19 -5.30
CA GLY A 28 -9.51 31.25 -6.44
C GLY A 28 -8.04 31.04 -6.05
N GLY A 29 -7.62 31.54 -4.89
CA GLY A 29 -6.27 31.32 -4.36
C GLY A 29 -5.99 29.85 -4.03
N LEU A 30 -6.96 29.13 -3.47
CA LEU A 30 -6.84 27.68 -3.21
C LEU A 30 -6.77 26.84 -4.50
N ALA A 31 -7.54 27.22 -5.54
CA ALA A 31 -7.49 26.55 -6.83
C ALA A 31 -6.14 26.74 -7.55
N LEU A 32 -5.53 27.92 -7.40
CA LEU A 32 -4.17 28.19 -7.89
C LEU A 32 -3.11 27.42 -7.10
N ALA A 33 -3.23 27.33 -5.78
CA ALA A 33 -2.34 26.51 -4.94
C ALA A 33 -2.39 25.02 -5.30
N ALA A 34 -3.58 24.48 -5.58
CA ALA A 34 -3.76 23.11 -6.07
C ALA A 34 -3.18 22.90 -7.48
N SER A 35 -3.06 23.96 -8.30
CA SER A 35 -2.41 23.92 -9.61
C SER A 35 -0.87 23.93 -9.52
N PHE A 36 -0.28 24.33 -8.38
CA PHE A 36 1.16 24.23 -8.12
C PHE A 36 1.57 22.87 -7.52
N ALA A 37 0.62 22.09 -7.01
CA ALA A 37 0.81 20.65 -6.84
C ALA A 37 0.77 20.02 -8.24
N GLY A 38 1.90 20.07 -8.94
CA GLY A 38 2.04 19.53 -10.28
C GLY A 38 1.58 18.06 -10.34
N PRO A 39 1.10 17.59 -11.51
CA PRO A 39 0.72 16.20 -11.66
C PRO A 39 1.92 15.32 -11.27
N VAL A 40 1.73 14.47 -10.26
CA VAL A 40 2.64 13.34 -10.02
C VAL A 40 2.67 12.54 -11.32
N SER A 41 3.84 12.53 -11.97
CA SER A 41 4.01 11.90 -13.28
C SER A 41 3.61 10.43 -13.21
N ALA A 42 2.60 10.03 -13.98
CA ALA A 42 2.15 8.63 -14.02
C ALA A 42 3.29 7.66 -14.37
N PHE A 43 4.27 8.13 -15.16
CA PHE A 43 5.49 7.37 -15.47
C PHE A 43 6.37 7.09 -14.23
N ALA A 44 6.52 8.06 -13.33
CA ALA A 44 7.32 7.88 -12.12
C ALA A 44 6.65 6.90 -11.13
N ALA A 45 5.31 6.86 -11.13
CA ALA A 45 4.56 5.87 -10.37
C ALA A 45 4.82 4.46 -10.91
N ASP A 46 4.74 4.26 -12.23
CA ASP A 46 5.03 2.97 -12.88
C ASP A 46 6.46 2.48 -12.61
N ASP A 47 7.47 3.35 -12.72
CA ASP A 47 8.87 2.98 -12.47
C ASP A 47 9.12 2.54 -11.02
N SER A 48 8.48 3.22 -10.06
CA SER A 48 8.60 2.87 -8.63
C SER A 48 7.96 1.51 -8.33
N VAL A 49 6.81 1.22 -8.94
CA VAL A 49 6.12 -0.07 -8.81
C VAL A 49 6.94 -1.19 -9.45
N ALA A 50 7.49 -0.97 -10.64
CA ALA A 50 8.35 -1.94 -11.31
C ALA A 50 9.61 -2.25 -10.47
N SER A 51 10.26 -1.21 -9.93
CA SER A 51 11.45 -1.35 -9.07
C SER A 51 11.14 -2.09 -7.77
N PHE A 52 10.02 -1.76 -7.12
CA PHE A 52 9.55 -2.46 -5.92
C PHE A 52 9.21 -3.92 -6.20
N THR A 53 8.54 -4.19 -7.32
CA THR A 53 8.17 -5.55 -7.74
C THR A 53 9.43 -6.37 -7.97
N GLN A 54 10.40 -5.88 -8.75
CA GLN A 54 11.67 -6.56 -8.99
C GLN A 54 12.45 -6.85 -7.70
N LEU A 55 12.52 -5.88 -6.79
CA LEU A 55 13.15 -6.09 -5.48
C LEU A 55 12.40 -7.18 -4.68
N SER A 56 11.07 -7.15 -4.68
CA SER A 56 10.25 -8.14 -3.99
C SER A 56 10.42 -9.54 -4.58
N GLU A 57 10.54 -9.68 -5.90
CA GLU A 57 10.80 -10.96 -6.56
C GLU A 57 12.17 -11.53 -6.14
N PHE A 58 13.20 -10.69 -6.06
CA PHE A 58 14.51 -11.10 -5.55
C PHE A 58 14.43 -11.59 -4.09
N LEU A 59 13.75 -10.84 -3.23
CA LEU A 59 13.64 -11.14 -1.80
C LEU A 59 12.79 -12.39 -1.52
N THR A 60 11.77 -12.65 -2.33
CA THR A 60 10.82 -13.75 -2.10
C THR A 60 11.14 -15.00 -2.92
N GLY A 61 11.92 -14.87 -4.00
CA GLY A 61 12.22 -15.96 -4.93
C GLY A 61 11.05 -16.33 -5.85
N TYR A 62 10.01 -15.50 -5.92
CA TYR A 62 8.81 -15.77 -6.72
C TYR A 62 8.60 -14.69 -7.78
N THR A 63 7.95 -15.05 -8.89
CA THR A 63 7.33 -14.07 -9.80
C THR A 63 6.08 -13.49 -9.15
N LEU A 64 5.93 -12.17 -9.22
CA LEU A 64 4.88 -11.42 -8.52
C LEU A 64 3.99 -10.64 -9.47
N ASP A 65 2.72 -10.47 -9.09
CA ASP A 65 1.77 -9.66 -9.83
C ASP A 65 2.06 -8.16 -9.61
N PRO A 66 2.37 -7.38 -10.66
CA PRO A 66 2.65 -5.95 -10.52
C PRO A 66 1.46 -5.14 -9.98
N VAL A 67 0.21 -5.59 -10.16
CA VAL A 67 -0.97 -4.94 -9.59
C VAL A 67 -0.98 -5.06 -8.07
N LEU A 68 -0.64 -6.25 -7.55
CA LEU A 68 -0.45 -6.43 -6.11
C LEU A 68 0.79 -5.66 -5.62
N GLY A 69 1.86 -5.64 -6.42
CA GLY A 69 3.06 -4.83 -6.14
C GLY A 69 2.74 -3.37 -5.89
N ALA A 70 1.90 -2.76 -6.74
CA ALA A 70 1.45 -1.38 -6.57
C ALA A 70 0.67 -1.17 -5.26
N ARG A 71 -0.23 -2.10 -4.91
CA ARG A 71 -1.03 -2.01 -3.68
C ARG A 71 -0.18 -2.17 -2.43
N PHE A 72 0.74 -3.13 -2.40
CA PHE A 72 1.67 -3.31 -1.31
C PHE A 72 2.57 -2.08 -1.13
N LEU A 73 3.13 -1.56 -2.23
CA LEU A 73 3.96 -0.37 -2.18
C LEU A 73 3.19 0.83 -1.60
N ALA A 74 1.97 1.08 -2.08
CA ALA A 74 1.13 2.16 -1.57
C ALA A 74 0.83 2.02 -0.06
N ALA A 75 0.47 0.81 0.38
CA ALA A 75 0.17 0.54 1.80
C ALA A 75 1.41 0.67 2.70
N LEU A 76 2.59 0.28 2.22
CA LEU A 76 3.85 0.46 2.94
C LEU A 76 4.22 1.95 3.05
N LYS A 77 4.12 2.72 1.95
CA LYS A 77 4.45 4.15 1.91
C LYS A 77 3.55 4.99 2.81
N LYS A 78 2.29 4.59 2.99
CA LYS A 78 1.35 5.24 3.92
C LYS A 78 1.87 5.27 5.37
N ARG A 79 2.72 4.30 5.75
CA ARG A 79 3.16 4.08 7.14
C ARG A 79 4.63 4.40 7.38
N ASP A 80 5.38 4.66 6.32
CA ASP A 80 6.83 4.84 6.37
C ASP A 80 7.25 5.88 5.34
N ALA A 81 7.49 7.11 5.82
CA ALA A 81 7.87 8.23 4.99
C ALA A 81 9.28 8.06 4.37
N ASP A 82 10.13 7.25 5.00
CA ASP A 82 11.51 6.98 4.56
C ASP A 82 11.60 5.68 3.74
N LEU A 83 10.46 5.08 3.38
CA LEU A 83 10.42 3.80 2.68
C LEU A 83 11.17 3.85 1.35
N ASP A 84 10.98 4.89 0.54
CA ASP A 84 11.63 4.99 -0.77
C ASP A 84 13.16 4.97 -0.65
N ALA A 85 13.70 5.72 0.32
CA ALA A 85 15.13 5.73 0.61
C ALA A 85 15.61 4.36 1.11
N SER A 86 14.83 3.71 1.98
CA SER A 86 15.15 2.39 2.51
C SER A 86 15.15 1.30 1.43
N LEU A 87 14.18 1.31 0.51
CA LEU A 87 14.11 0.40 -0.63
C LEU A 87 15.25 0.64 -1.61
N ALA A 88 15.58 1.91 -1.89
CA ALA A 88 16.71 2.27 -2.76
C ALA A 88 18.05 1.81 -2.16
N ALA A 89 18.27 2.01 -0.86
CA ALA A 89 19.47 1.56 -0.16
C ALA A 89 19.59 0.03 -0.17
N LEU A 90 18.49 -0.69 0.09
CA LEU A 90 18.45 -2.15 0.05
C LEU A 90 18.74 -2.68 -1.37
N SER A 91 18.09 -2.12 -2.39
CA SER A 91 18.34 -2.48 -3.79
C SER A 91 19.79 -2.19 -4.19
N GLY A 92 20.35 -1.07 -3.74
CA GLY A 92 21.74 -0.68 -3.95
C GLY A 92 22.71 -1.70 -3.36
N LEU A 93 22.48 -2.14 -2.11
CA LEU A 93 23.29 -3.17 -1.45
C LEU A 93 23.24 -4.50 -2.22
N ILE A 94 22.05 -4.97 -2.60
CA ILE A 94 21.87 -6.23 -3.34
C ILE A 94 22.61 -6.19 -4.69
N LYS A 95 22.51 -5.07 -5.42
CA LYS A 95 23.22 -4.89 -6.69
C LYS A 95 24.74 -4.86 -6.50
N GLN A 96 25.23 -4.18 -5.47
CA GLN A 96 26.66 -4.07 -5.18
C GLN A 96 27.28 -5.39 -4.71
N SER A 97 26.53 -6.20 -3.97
CA SER A 97 27.03 -7.49 -3.49
C SER A 97 27.10 -8.55 -4.59
N GLY A 98 26.34 -8.41 -5.67
CA GLY A 98 26.34 -9.33 -6.81
C GLY A 98 25.78 -10.72 -6.50
N VAL A 99 25.12 -10.88 -5.35
CA VAL A 99 24.54 -12.15 -4.94
C VAL A 99 23.31 -12.49 -5.79
N PRO A 100 23.10 -13.76 -6.18
CA PRO A 100 22.10 -14.10 -7.18
C PRO A 100 20.67 -14.20 -6.61
N ASN A 101 20.51 -14.33 -5.30
CA ASN A 101 19.22 -14.62 -4.66
C ASN A 101 19.23 -14.24 -3.16
N MET A 102 18.08 -14.43 -2.51
CA MET A 102 17.88 -14.17 -1.10
C MET A 102 18.85 -14.94 -0.19
N ASP A 103 19.16 -16.22 -0.47
CA ASP A 103 20.11 -17.00 0.35
C ASP A 103 21.50 -16.36 0.34
N GLY A 104 21.96 -15.89 -0.83
CA GLY A 104 23.21 -15.15 -0.95
C GLY A 104 23.18 -13.81 -0.21
N PHE A 105 22.04 -13.10 -0.23
CA PHE A 105 21.87 -11.87 0.56
C PHE A 105 21.93 -12.13 2.07
N LEU A 106 21.28 -13.19 2.55
CA LEU A 106 21.31 -13.59 3.96
C LEU A 106 22.69 -14.04 4.42
N ALA A 107 23.54 -14.51 3.50
CA ALA A 107 24.92 -14.91 3.79
C ALA A 107 25.92 -13.74 3.88
N LEU A 108 25.50 -12.51 3.55
CA LEU A 108 26.36 -11.33 3.65
C LEU A 108 26.69 -11.00 5.12
N THR A 109 27.98 -10.81 5.40
CA THR A 109 28.44 -10.40 6.74
C THR A 109 28.42 -8.88 6.88
N GLY A 110 27.96 -8.38 8.03
CA GLY A 110 27.98 -6.96 8.34
C GLY A 110 26.89 -6.12 7.66
N THR A 111 25.82 -6.77 7.17
CA THR A 111 24.64 -6.07 6.65
C THR A 111 24.03 -5.19 7.74
N ASP A 112 23.73 -3.94 7.39
CA ASP A 112 23.04 -3.00 8.29
C ASP A 112 21.71 -3.60 8.77
N PRO A 113 21.47 -3.70 10.10
CA PRO A 113 20.21 -4.17 10.66
C PRO A 113 18.98 -3.41 10.15
N ALA A 114 19.10 -2.13 9.79
CA ALA A 114 18.01 -1.36 9.21
C ALA A 114 17.59 -1.89 7.84
N LEU A 115 18.55 -2.30 7.00
CA LEU A 115 18.27 -2.90 5.69
C LEU A 115 17.66 -4.29 5.83
N MET A 116 18.12 -5.09 6.81
CA MET A 116 17.49 -6.37 7.16
C MET A 116 16.04 -6.19 7.62
N LYS A 117 15.77 -5.16 8.41
CA LYS A 117 14.40 -4.80 8.83
C LYS A 117 13.54 -4.41 7.63
N THR A 118 14.07 -3.64 6.67
CA THR A 118 13.37 -3.28 5.43
C THR A 118 13.06 -4.52 4.58
N ALA A 119 14.04 -5.40 4.38
CA ALA A 119 13.84 -6.67 3.67
C ALA A 119 12.76 -7.52 4.35
N THR A 120 12.81 -7.63 5.67
CA THR A 120 11.82 -8.36 6.48
C THR A 120 10.43 -7.74 6.32
N LYS A 121 10.29 -6.41 6.36
CA LYS A 121 9.02 -5.71 6.16
C LYS A 121 8.40 -6.06 4.81
N VAL A 122 9.19 -6.02 3.73
CA VAL A 122 8.72 -6.36 2.38
C VAL A 122 8.31 -7.84 2.28
N VAL A 123 9.16 -8.76 2.76
CA VAL A 123 8.87 -10.21 2.73
C VAL A 123 7.61 -10.53 3.54
N SER A 124 7.49 -10.00 4.75
CA SER A 124 6.32 -10.22 5.62
C SER A 124 5.02 -9.73 4.96
N ALA A 125 5.04 -8.58 4.30
CA ALA A 125 3.87 -8.05 3.59
C ALA A 125 3.37 -9.04 2.52
N TRP A 126 4.27 -9.57 1.70
CA TRP A 126 3.94 -10.54 0.65
C TRP A 126 3.51 -11.90 1.19
N TYR A 127 4.19 -12.40 2.23
CA TYR A 127 3.89 -13.70 2.82
C TYR A 127 2.55 -13.72 3.55
N LEU A 128 2.25 -12.66 4.31
CA LEU A 128 1.03 -12.58 5.10
C LEU A 128 -0.14 -12.00 4.32
N GLY A 129 0.11 -11.24 3.25
CA GLY A 129 -0.92 -10.55 2.50
C GLY A 129 -1.45 -9.28 3.18
N VAL A 130 -0.82 -8.86 4.28
CA VAL A 130 -1.26 -7.76 5.16
C VAL A 130 -0.09 -6.80 5.39
N VAL A 131 -0.39 -5.50 5.47
CA VAL A 131 0.58 -4.44 5.81
C VAL A 131 0.11 -3.67 7.03
N GLY A 132 1.02 -3.36 7.95
CA GLY A 132 0.73 -2.64 9.19
C GLY A 132 0.73 -3.56 10.41
N GLU A 133 0.45 -2.96 11.56
CA GLU A 133 0.29 -3.65 12.84
C GLU A 133 -1.19 -3.97 13.09
N PRO A 134 -1.54 -4.82 14.06
CA PRO A 134 -2.94 -5.22 14.28
C PRO A 134 -3.94 -4.07 14.42
N GLU A 135 -3.56 -2.94 15.02
CA GLU A 135 -4.42 -1.76 15.14
C GLU A 135 -4.73 -1.03 13.83
N ASP A 136 -3.87 -1.15 12.81
CA ASP A 136 -3.97 -0.43 11.55
C ASP A 136 -3.79 -1.33 10.31
N ALA A 137 -3.94 -2.64 10.49
CA ALA A 137 -3.68 -3.65 9.48
C ALA A 137 -4.53 -3.46 8.23
N GLU A 138 -3.89 -3.54 7.06
CA GLU A 138 -4.51 -3.44 5.75
C GLU A 138 -4.30 -4.75 4.98
N LEU A 139 -5.40 -5.47 4.74
CA LEU A 139 -5.39 -6.69 3.93
C LEU A 139 -5.29 -6.31 2.44
N ILE A 140 -4.17 -6.67 1.83
CA ILE A 140 -3.89 -6.40 0.41
C ILE A 140 -4.36 -7.56 -0.47
N THR A 141 -4.05 -8.77 -0.05
CA THR A 141 -4.55 -10.01 -0.67
C THR A 141 -4.67 -11.09 0.38
N TYR A 142 -5.65 -11.97 0.21
CA TYR A 142 -5.82 -13.14 1.06
C TYR A 142 -5.34 -14.40 0.34
N ALA A 143 -6.07 -14.83 -0.68
CA ALA A 143 -5.79 -16.08 -1.39
C ALA A 143 -4.44 -16.10 -2.13
N ASP A 144 -3.92 -14.93 -2.56
CA ASP A 144 -2.65 -14.83 -3.28
C ASP A 144 -1.44 -14.59 -2.38
N SER A 145 -1.62 -14.54 -1.06
CA SER A 145 -0.52 -14.39 -0.11
C SER A 145 0.47 -15.56 -0.22
N LEU A 146 1.77 -15.25 -0.13
CA LEU A 146 2.80 -16.25 -0.47
C LEU A 146 2.86 -17.41 0.53
N MET A 147 2.37 -17.24 1.78
CA MET A 147 2.34 -18.33 2.77
C MET A 147 1.55 -19.56 2.33
N TYR A 148 0.59 -19.41 1.40
CA TYR A 148 -0.20 -20.54 0.90
C TYR A 148 0.48 -21.29 -0.25
N ARG A 149 1.51 -20.72 -0.89
CA ARG A 149 2.17 -21.36 -2.04
C ARG A 149 2.91 -22.66 -1.67
N PRO A 150 3.69 -22.75 -0.58
CA PRO A 150 4.43 -23.96 -0.23
C PRO A 150 3.54 -25.18 0.04
N THR A 151 2.27 -24.97 0.42
CA THR A 151 1.33 -26.05 0.77
C THR A 151 0.24 -26.23 -0.28
N LYS A 152 0.36 -25.57 -1.44
CA LYS A 152 -0.60 -25.68 -2.54
C LYS A 152 -0.79 -27.14 -2.96
N GLY A 153 -2.05 -27.58 -3.02
CA GLY A 153 -2.41 -28.97 -3.34
C GLY A 153 -2.41 -29.92 -2.14
N LEU A 154 -1.92 -29.49 -0.97
CA LEU A 154 -2.00 -30.23 0.30
C LEU A 154 -2.97 -29.57 1.27
N LEU A 155 -2.81 -28.26 1.49
CA LEU A 155 -3.71 -27.46 2.33
C LEU A 155 -4.48 -26.50 1.45
N THR A 156 -5.79 -26.43 1.68
CA THR A 156 -6.66 -25.44 1.05
C THR A 156 -6.52 -24.11 1.77
N VAL A 157 -6.55 -23.01 1.03
CA VAL A 157 -6.72 -21.68 1.64
C VAL A 157 -8.03 -21.68 2.44
N PRO A 158 -8.03 -21.26 3.71
CA PRO A 158 -9.27 -21.26 4.51
C PRO A 158 -10.35 -20.45 3.80
N SER A 159 -11.62 -20.89 3.88
CA SER A 159 -12.77 -20.38 3.10
C SER A 159 -12.80 -20.71 1.59
N TYR A 160 -11.76 -21.34 1.03
CA TYR A 160 -11.71 -21.83 -0.37
C TYR A 160 -11.69 -23.36 -0.45
N GLY A 161 -12.31 -24.03 0.53
CA GLY A 161 -12.36 -25.50 0.58
C GLY A 161 -13.15 -26.08 -0.61
N PRO A 162 -12.72 -27.21 -1.19
CA PRO A 162 -13.37 -27.81 -2.38
C PRO A 162 -14.65 -28.59 -2.04
N GLY A 163 -15.11 -28.55 -0.79
CA GLY A 163 -16.31 -29.25 -0.33
C GLY A 163 -16.05 -30.24 0.81
N PRO A 164 -17.08 -30.99 1.23
CA PRO A 164 -16.99 -31.91 2.36
C PRO A 164 -16.01 -33.06 2.09
N ASN A 165 -15.38 -33.56 3.15
CA ASN A 165 -14.46 -34.72 3.12
C ASN A 165 -13.25 -34.59 2.18
N ALA A 166 -12.85 -33.36 1.84
CA ALA A 166 -11.79 -33.12 0.88
C ALA A 166 -10.36 -33.10 1.46
N TRP A 167 -10.19 -33.61 2.67
CA TRP A 167 -8.91 -33.67 3.39
C TRP A 167 -7.91 -34.65 2.73
N GLY A 168 -8.39 -35.51 1.82
CA GLY A 168 -7.59 -36.44 1.04
C GLY A 168 -6.87 -37.51 1.87
N PRO A 169 -6.07 -38.36 1.22
CA PRO A 169 -5.14 -39.26 1.89
C PRO A 169 -3.97 -38.49 2.52
N LYS A 170 -3.23 -39.14 3.42
CA LYS A 170 -2.04 -38.56 4.06
C LYS A 170 -1.05 -38.09 2.98
N PRO A 171 -0.58 -36.82 3.02
CA PRO A 171 0.44 -36.33 2.08
C PRO A 171 1.66 -37.25 2.03
N GLY A 172 2.09 -37.62 0.82
CA GLY A 172 3.25 -38.48 0.58
C GLY A 172 3.02 -39.98 0.72
N SER A 173 1.80 -40.47 1.02
CA SER A 173 1.50 -41.89 0.88
C SER A 173 1.51 -42.29 -0.59
N LYS A 174 2.22 -43.36 -0.94
CA LYS A 174 2.01 -44.01 -2.25
C LYS A 174 0.59 -44.55 -2.27
N ILE A 175 -0.18 -44.18 -3.29
CA ILE A 175 -1.49 -44.78 -3.58
C ILE A 175 -1.26 -46.21 -4.07
#